data_AF-A0A5M3VP48-F1
#
_entry.id   AF-A0A5M3VP48-F1
#
_cell.length_a   1.000
_cell.length_b   1.000
_cell.length_c   1.000
_cell.angle_alpha   90.00
_cell.angle_beta   90.00
_cell.angle_gamma   90.00
#
_symmetry.space_group_name_H-M   'P 1'
#
loop_
_entity.id
_entity.type
_entity.pdbx_description
1 polymer ?
#
loop_
_entity_poly.entity_id
_entity_poly.type
_entity_poly.pdbx_seq_one_letter_code
_entity_poly.pdbx_strand_id
1 'polypeptide(L)'
;MVGCLFGNLALELSSQAADVQSRLQEIFDAQIDLIEQVVAATPPPLGGGRQAAARDRILAAADRLLYGEGIRAVGIDRIFAEAPVTRATFYRHFATKDDLVAAYLVGRSAKEREQVAALRATMSGDAPQMLRTLLTALIAESCGPGARGCPFINAAAEYADPAHPVRRAVTEHRRWFHSQMSRLAAELGHPEPDRVADQLMLLRDGVMVGGYLDDPARAGAALTAAATAIVTHRDGS
;
A
#
# COMPACT_ATOMS: atom_id res chain seq x y z
N MET A 1 -29.68 -39.24 -39.71
CA MET A 1 -28.70 -39.82 -38.77
C MET A 1 -28.12 -38.68 -37.97
N VAL A 2 -28.21 -38.78 -36.63
CA VAL A 2 -27.73 -37.85 -35.58
C VAL A 2 -28.45 -36.50 -35.45
N GLY A 3 -29.58 -36.50 -34.76
CA GLY A 3 -30.22 -35.31 -34.19
C GLY A 3 -31.11 -35.73 -33.02
N CYS A 4 -30.94 -35.06 -31.87
CA CYS A 4 -31.72 -35.20 -30.63
C CYS A 4 -31.43 -36.37 -29.68
N LEU A 5 -30.18 -36.47 -29.19
CA LEU A 5 -29.88 -37.14 -27.91
C LEU A 5 -29.57 -36.16 -26.75
N PHE A 6 -29.45 -34.85 -27.02
CA PHE A 6 -29.17 -33.83 -25.99
C PHE A 6 -30.42 -33.11 -25.46
N GLY A 7 -31.57 -33.25 -26.10
CA GLY A 7 -32.81 -32.57 -25.68
C GLY A 7 -33.43 -33.14 -24.40
N ASN A 8 -33.24 -34.43 -24.12
CA ASN A 8 -33.88 -35.10 -22.99
C ASN A 8 -33.05 -35.01 -21.68
N LEU A 9 -31.73 -34.82 -21.76
CA LEU A 9 -30.87 -34.69 -20.57
C LEU A 9 -31.03 -33.31 -19.89
N ALA A 10 -31.39 -32.26 -20.64
CA ALA A 10 -31.64 -30.93 -20.10
C ALA A 10 -32.96 -30.83 -19.31
N LEU A 11 -33.95 -31.68 -19.62
CA LEU A 11 -35.23 -31.73 -18.91
C LEU A 11 -35.14 -32.53 -17.60
N GLU A 12 -34.38 -33.64 -17.58
CA GLU A 12 -34.14 -34.43 -16.36
C GLU A 12 -33.22 -33.73 -15.34
N LEU A 13 -32.32 -32.86 -15.78
CA LEU A 13 -31.50 -32.04 -14.86
C LEU A 13 -32.25 -30.80 -14.32
N SER A 14 -33.43 -30.46 -14.87
CA SER A 14 -34.22 -29.32 -14.37
C SER A 14 -35.04 -29.65 -13.12
N SER A 15 -35.40 -30.93 -12.91
CA SER A 15 -36.16 -31.35 -11.72
C SER A 15 -35.31 -31.46 -10.46
N GLN A 16 -33.98 -31.66 -10.61
CA GLN A 16 -33.04 -31.66 -9.47
C GLN A 16 -32.50 -30.25 -9.14
N ALA A 17 -32.76 -29.24 -9.96
CA ALA A 17 -32.26 -27.88 -9.74
C ALA A 17 -33.07 -27.13 -8.65
N ALA A 18 -34.39 -27.34 -8.60
CA ALA A 18 -35.25 -26.63 -7.65
C ALA A 18 -35.05 -27.12 -6.20
N ASP A 19 -34.97 -28.43 -5.98
CA ASP A 19 -34.79 -29.00 -4.63
C ASP A 19 -33.39 -28.69 -4.08
N VAL A 20 -32.37 -28.69 -4.94
CA VAL A 20 -30.99 -28.29 -4.56
C VAL A 20 -30.91 -26.78 -4.31
N GLN A 21 -31.59 -25.95 -5.10
CA GLN A 21 -31.67 -24.51 -4.85
C GLN A 21 -32.42 -24.21 -3.54
N SER A 22 -33.53 -24.90 -3.26
CA SER A 22 -34.28 -24.76 -2.01
C SER A 22 -33.40 -25.13 -0.81
N ARG A 23 -32.69 -26.27 -0.90
CA ARG A 23 -31.75 -26.72 0.14
C ARG A 23 -30.58 -25.75 0.33
N LEU A 24 -30.01 -25.21 -0.74
CA LEU A 24 -28.94 -24.22 -0.65
C LEU A 24 -29.45 -22.91 -0.05
N GLN A 25 -30.64 -22.46 -0.43
CA GLN A 25 -31.27 -21.27 0.13
C GLN A 25 -31.54 -21.44 1.62
N GLU A 26 -32.09 -22.58 2.05
CA GLU A 26 -32.29 -22.91 3.47
C GLU A 26 -30.96 -22.91 4.25
N ILE A 27 -29.88 -23.41 3.67
CA ILE A 27 -28.54 -23.38 4.27
C ILE A 27 -28.01 -21.95 4.36
N PHE A 28 -28.18 -21.14 3.32
CA PHE A 28 -27.75 -19.74 3.30
C PHE A 28 -28.54 -18.90 4.30
N ASP A 29 -29.86 -19.08 4.38
CA ASP A 29 -30.72 -18.36 5.32
C ASP A 29 -30.37 -18.74 6.77
N ALA A 30 -30.12 -20.03 7.05
CA ALA A 30 -29.66 -20.47 8.36
C ALA A 30 -28.25 -19.93 8.72
N GLN A 31 -27.37 -19.74 7.72
CA GLN A 31 -26.06 -19.11 7.93
C GLN A 31 -26.16 -17.61 8.16
N ILE A 32 -27.09 -16.92 7.48
CA ILE A 32 -27.38 -15.50 7.68
C ILE A 32 -27.92 -15.31 9.10
N ASP A 33 -28.89 -16.12 9.54
CA ASP A 33 -29.44 -16.05 10.90
C ASP A 33 -28.37 -16.28 11.97
N LEU A 34 -27.44 -17.22 11.74
CA LEU A 34 -26.32 -17.48 12.65
C LEU A 34 -25.36 -16.28 12.72
N ILE A 35 -25.07 -15.65 11.59
CA ILE A 35 -24.22 -14.44 11.53
C ILE A 35 -24.93 -13.26 12.20
N GLU A 36 -26.23 -13.07 11.95
CA GLU A 36 -27.03 -12.03 12.59
C GLU A 36 -27.11 -12.21 14.10
N GLN A 37 -27.23 -13.44 14.60
CA GLN A 37 -27.18 -13.74 16.02
C GLN A 37 -25.80 -13.44 16.63
N VAL A 38 -24.70 -13.74 15.95
CA VAL A 38 -23.33 -13.40 16.40
C VAL A 38 -23.08 -11.89 16.38
N VAL A 39 -23.60 -11.19 15.37
CA VAL A 39 -23.53 -9.73 15.24
C VAL A 39 -24.39 -9.03 16.31
N ALA A 40 -25.59 -9.56 16.60
CA ALA A 40 -26.49 -9.03 17.62
C ALA A 40 -26.02 -9.35 19.06
N ALA A 41 -25.34 -10.49 19.26
CA ALA A 41 -24.77 -10.87 20.56
C ALA A 41 -23.47 -10.13 20.90
N THR A 42 -22.87 -9.41 19.94
CA THR A 42 -21.69 -8.59 20.17
C THR A 42 -22.14 -7.18 20.58
N PRO A 43 -22.02 -6.77 21.86
CA PRO A 43 -22.37 -5.41 22.24
C PRO A 43 -21.49 -4.42 21.47
N PRO A 44 -22.04 -3.32 20.92
CA PRO A 44 -21.25 -2.34 20.19
C PRO A 44 -20.15 -1.80 21.09
N PRO A 45 -18.89 -1.69 20.62
CA PRO A 45 -17.82 -1.19 21.46
C PRO A 45 -18.16 0.23 21.91
N LEU A 46 -18.17 0.44 23.22
CA LEU A 46 -18.37 1.73 23.87
C LEU A 46 -17.29 2.70 23.38
N GLY A 47 -17.66 3.59 22.46
CA GLY A 47 -16.90 4.79 22.05
C GLY A 47 -15.64 4.58 21.18
N GLY A 48 -14.77 3.62 21.52
CA GLY A 48 -13.45 3.45 20.91
C GLY A 48 -13.48 2.96 19.47
N GLY A 49 -14.33 1.96 19.17
CA GLY A 49 -14.41 1.37 17.82
C GLY A 49 -14.95 2.33 16.76
N ARG A 50 -15.96 3.15 17.09
CA ARG A 50 -16.49 4.15 16.15
C ARG A 50 -15.53 5.31 15.91
N GLN A 51 -14.74 5.69 16.93
CA GLN A 51 -13.74 6.75 16.80
C GLN A 51 -12.52 6.30 16.00
N ALA A 52 -12.03 5.08 16.22
CA ALA A 52 -11.00 4.47 15.38
C ALA A 52 -11.47 4.38 13.92
N ALA A 53 -12.69 3.91 13.69
CA ALA A 53 -13.27 3.85 12.36
C ALA A 53 -13.40 5.25 11.69
N ALA A 54 -13.70 6.30 12.45
CA ALA A 54 -13.76 7.66 11.91
C ALA A 54 -12.38 8.19 11.52
N ARG A 55 -11.37 8.00 12.38
CA ARG A 55 -9.97 8.37 12.09
C ARG A 55 -9.46 7.66 10.84
N ASP A 56 -9.74 6.36 10.71
CA ASP A 56 -9.26 5.57 9.57
C ASP A 56 -9.95 5.97 8.26
N ARG A 57 -11.25 6.31 8.29
CA ARG A 57 -11.94 6.88 7.12
C ARG A 57 -11.33 8.21 6.69
N ILE A 58 -10.99 9.10 7.63
CA ILE A 58 -10.34 10.38 7.32
C ILE A 58 -8.96 10.12 6.69
N LEU A 59 -8.16 9.21 7.25
CA LEU A 59 -6.85 8.87 6.71
C LEU A 59 -6.94 8.21 5.33
N ALA A 60 -7.93 7.35 5.09
CA ALA A 60 -8.15 6.74 3.77
C ALA A 60 -8.52 7.79 2.72
N ALA A 61 -9.40 8.74 3.05
CA ALA A 61 -9.74 9.85 2.16
C ALA A 61 -8.52 10.75 1.89
N ALA A 62 -7.75 11.07 2.93
CA ALA A 62 -6.52 11.84 2.81
C ALA A 62 -5.48 11.11 1.94
N ASP A 63 -5.31 9.80 2.12
CA ASP A 63 -4.38 8.99 1.33
C ASP A 63 -4.69 9.06 -0.17
N ARG A 64 -5.98 8.89 -0.53
CA ARG A 64 -6.45 8.98 -1.91
C ARG A 64 -6.27 10.38 -2.50
N LEU A 65 -6.77 11.39 -1.79
CA LEU A 65 -6.83 12.77 -2.29
C LEU A 65 -5.46 13.43 -2.29
N LEU A 66 -4.70 13.36 -1.19
CA LEU A 66 -3.40 14.04 -1.08
C LEU A 66 -2.36 13.44 -2.04
N TYR A 67 -2.40 12.13 -2.27
CA TYR A 67 -1.51 11.48 -3.24
C TYR A 67 -1.95 11.76 -4.69
N GLY A 68 -3.24 11.65 -4.98
CA GLY A 68 -3.77 11.83 -6.33
C GLY A 68 -3.70 13.29 -6.81
N GLU A 69 -4.12 14.22 -5.96
CA GLU A 69 -4.39 15.62 -6.33
C GLU A 69 -3.34 16.60 -5.78
N GLY A 70 -2.52 16.19 -4.80
CA GLY A 70 -1.49 17.04 -4.17
C GLY A 70 -1.97 17.70 -2.88
N ILE A 71 -1.04 18.04 -1.99
CA ILE A 71 -1.39 18.40 -0.61
C ILE A 71 -1.99 19.80 -0.55
N ARG A 72 -1.39 20.80 -1.19
CA ARG A 72 -1.88 22.19 -1.20
C ARG A 72 -3.18 22.35 -1.97
N ALA A 73 -3.37 21.59 -3.05
CA ALA A 73 -4.59 21.63 -3.87
C ALA A 73 -5.83 21.10 -3.13
N VAL A 74 -5.66 20.11 -2.25
CA VAL A 74 -6.76 19.49 -1.51
C VAL A 74 -7.10 20.29 -0.25
N GLY A 75 -8.21 21.01 -0.26
CA GLY A 75 -8.75 21.69 0.93
C GLY A 75 -9.37 20.72 1.95
N ILE A 76 -9.56 21.16 3.21
CA ILE A 76 -10.17 20.35 4.26
C ILE A 76 -11.64 20.00 3.95
N ASP A 77 -12.36 20.89 3.27
CA ASP A 77 -13.74 20.65 2.86
C ASP A 77 -13.83 19.53 1.80
N ARG A 78 -12.80 19.36 0.97
CA ARG A 78 -12.70 18.23 0.02
C ARG A 78 -12.52 16.91 0.77
N ILE A 79 -11.76 16.90 1.87
CA ILE A 79 -11.64 15.73 2.75
C ILE A 79 -12.99 15.41 3.40
N PHE A 80 -13.76 16.41 3.86
CA PHE A 80 -15.09 16.19 4.46
C PHE A 80 -16.12 15.63 3.47
N ALA A 81 -16.04 16.05 2.20
CA ALA A 81 -16.92 15.52 1.16
C ALA A 81 -16.65 14.03 0.89
N GLU A 82 -15.40 13.58 1.04
CA GLU A 82 -15.00 12.19 0.78
C GLU A 82 -15.16 11.28 2.00
N ALA A 83 -14.75 11.76 3.18
CA ALA A 83 -14.92 11.07 4.44
C ALA A 83 -16.06 11.75 5.19
N PRO A 84 -17.30 11.21 5.16
CA PRO A 84 -18.44 11.83 5.83
C PRO A 84 -18.24 11.80 7.36
N VAL A 85 -17.61 12.86 7.87
CA VAL A 85 -17.37 13.13 9.28
C VAL A 85 -17.73 14.58 9.57
N THR A 86 -18.15 14.86 10.79
CA THR A 86 -18.38 16.24 11.23
C THR A 86 -17.05 16.97 11.44
N ARG A 87 -17.04 18.30 11.29
CA ARG A 87 -15.86 19.15 11.64
C ARG A 87 -15.36 18.87 13.05
N ALA A 88 -16.27 18.76 14.02
CA ALA A 88 -15.93 18.43 15.40
C ALA A 88 -15.24 17.06 15.54
N THR A 89 -15.66 16.06 14.74
CA THR A 89 -15.01 14.75 14.71
C THR A 89 -13.62 14.84 14.11
N PHE A 90 -13.44 15.59 13.02
CA PHE A 90 -12.13 15.79 12.42
C PHE A 90 -11.15 16.44 13.39
N TYR A 91 -11.51 17.59 13.97
CA TYR A 91 -10.61 18.34 14.85
C TYR A 91 -10.31 17.64 16.17
N ARG A 92 -11.11 16.63 16.56
CA ARG A 92 -10.78 15.72 17.67
C ARG A 92 -9.61 14.78 17.33
N HIS A 93 -9.40 14.45 16.06
CA HIS A 93 -8.33 13.55 15.60
C HIS A 93 -7.11 14.31 15.06
N PHE A 94 -7.32 15.45 14.40
CA PHE A 94 -6.27 16.24 13.75
C PHE A 94 -6.50 17.71 14.04
N ALA A 95 -5.61 18.35 14.80
CA ALA A 95 -5.77 19.76 15.16
C ALA A 95 -5.64 20.67 13.93
N THR A 96 -4.80 20.28 12.98
CA THR A 96 -4.60 20.99 11.71
C THR A 96 -4.63 20.02 10.52
N LYS A 97 -4.71 20.58 9.30
CA LYS A 97 -4.49 19.81 8.08
C LYS A 97 -3.07 19.23 8.01
N ASP A 98 -2.08 19.94 8.54
CA ASP A 98 -0.68 19.49 8.52
C ASP A 98 -0.48 18.28 9.43
N ASP A 99 -1.20 18.21 10.56
CA ASP A 99 -1.25 17.02 11.42
C ASP A 99 -1.86 15.82 10.69
N LEU A 100 -2.91 16.03 9.89
CA LEU A 100 -3.47 15.01 9.03
C LEU A 100 -2.45 14.53 7.99
N VAL A 101 -1.75 15.45 7.32
CA VAL A 101 -0.74 15.12 6.31
C VAL A 101 0.41 14.32 6.93
N ALA A 102 0.91 14.73 8.08
CA ALA A 102 1.95 14.00 8.81
C ALA A 102 1.46 12.60 9.20
N ALA A 103 0.24 12.46 9.71
CA ALA A 103 -0.35 11.18 10.07
C ALA A 103 -0.57 10.26 8.86
N TYR A 104 -0.96 10.82 7.71
CA TYR A 104 -1.06 10.12 6.43
C TYR A 104 0.30 9.52 6.02
N LEU A 105 1.37 10.32 6.04
CA LEU A 105 2.73 9.85 5.70
C LEU A 105 3.24 8.78 6.68
N VAL A 106 2.98 8.96 7.98
CA VAL A 106 3.30 7.95 9.00
C VAL A 106 2.54 6.65 8.74
N GLY A 107 1.25 6.74 8.38
CA GLY A 107 0.44 5.59 8.00
C GLY A 107 0.99 4.85 6.78
N ARG A 108 1.41 5.57 5.74
CA ARG A 108 2.08 4.95 4.57
C ARG A 108 3.40 4.28 4.95
N SER A 109 4.24 4.96 5.73
CA SER A 109 5.50 4.35 6.17
C SER A 109 5.28 3.12 7.03
N ALA A 110 4.23 3.09 7.86
CA ALA A 110 3.91 1.92 8.70
C ALA A 110 3.51 0.71 7.85
N LYS A 111 2.66 0.92 6.83
CA LYS A 111 2.27 -0.15 5.89
C LYS A 111 3.47 -0.72 5.14
N GLU A 112 4.36 0.14 4.65
CA GLU A 112 5.57 -0.29 3.94
C GLU A 112 6.53 -1.06 4.87
N ARG A 113 6.68 -0.59 6.13
CA ARG A 113 7.46 -1.30 7.16
C ARG A 113 6.91 -2.69 7.43
N GLU A 114 5.60 -2.84 7.53
CA GLU A 114 4.92 -4.12 7.73
C GLU A 114 5.15 -5.05 6.53
N GLN A 115 4.99 -4.55 5.30
CA GLN A 115 5.24 -5.31 4.08
C GLN A 115 6.69 -5.80 4.00
N VAL A 116 7.67 -4.92 4.24
CA VAL A 116 9.09 -5.30 4.26
C VAL A 116 9.39 -6.31 5.36
N ALA A 117 8.81 -6.15 6.56
CA ALA A 117 8.98 -7.12 7.64
C ALA A 117 8.41 -8.49 7.27
N ALA A 118 7.22 -8.54 6.65
CA ALA A 118 6.61 -9.78 6.18
C ALA A 118 7.47 -10.45 5.10
N LEU A 119 8.00 -9.70 4.14
CA LEU A 119 8.93 -10.21 3.11
C LEU A 119 10.20 -10.79 3.73
N ARG A 120 10.79 -10.10 4.72
CA ARG A 120 11.97 -10.61 5.42
C ARG A 120 11.69 -11.90 6.20
N ALA A 121 10.50 -12.03 6.78
CA ALA A 121 10.10 -13.24 7.50
C ALA A 121 9.93 -14.44 6.55
N THR A 122 9.41 -14.23 5.35
CA THR A 122 9.21 -15.31 4.36
C THR A 122 10.46 -15.65 3.57
N MET A 123 11.39 -14.70 3.39
CA MET A 123 12.63 -14.85 2.62
C MET A 123 13.88 -14.93 3.49
N SER A 124 13.74 -15.46 4.71
CA SER A 124 14.84 -15.52 5.69
C SER A 124 16.06 -16.26 5.11
N GLY A 125 17.19 -15.56 5.00
CA GLY A 125 18.45 -16.11 4.47
C GLY A 125 18.63 -16.01 2.95
N ASP A 126 17.66 -15.46 2.20
CA ASP A 126 17.76 -15.26 0.74
C ASP A 126 17.78 -13.77 0.38
N ALA A 127 18.90 -13.12 0.70
CA ALA A 127 19.11 -11.71 0.40
C ALA A 127 19.02 -11.38 -1.11
N PRO A 128 19.54 -12.21 -2.05
CA PRO A 128 19.33 -11.99 -3.47
C PRO A 128 17.86 -11.98 -3.88
N GLN A 129 17.02 -12.89 -3.35
CA GLN A 129 15.58 -12.87 -3.61
C GLN A 129 14.90 -11.66 -2.97
N MET A 130 15.30 -11.26 -1.76
CA MET A 130 14.80 -10.06 -1.11
C MET A 130 15.04 -8.81 -1.98
N LEU A 131 16.25 -8.65 -2.52
CA LEU A 131 16.58 -7.55 -3.44
C LEU A 131 15.68 -7.55 -4.68
N ARG A 132 15.57 -8.68 -5.38
CA ARG A 132 14.69 -8.80 -6.57
C ARG A 132 13.25 -8.44 -6.26
N THR A 133 12.75 -8.87 -5.10
CA THR A 133 11.38 -8.62 -4.67
C THR A 133 11.15 -7.14 -4.37
N LEU A 134 12.08 -6.48 -3.67
CA LEU A 134 12.00 -5.05 -3.40
C LEU A 134 12.08 -4.21 -4.68
N LEU A 135 12.96 -4.56 -5.62
CA LEU A 135 13.04 -3.88 -6.91
C LEU A 135 11.74 -4.04 -7.71
N THR A 136 11.18 -5.25 -7.73
CA THR A 136 9.89 -5.52 -8.39
C THR A 136 8.76 -4.71 -7.77
N ALA A 137 8.69 -4.65 -6.44
CA ALA A 137 7.70 -3.85 -5.73
C ALA A 137 7.84 -2.35 -6.02
N LEU A 138 9.08 -1.85 -6.03
CA LEU A 138 9.38 -0.45 -6.35
C LEU A 138 8.96 -0.09 -7.78
N ILE A 139 9.23 -0.96 -8.76
CA ILE A 139 8.79 -0.78 -10.15
C ILE A 139 7.27 -0.78 -10.24
N ALA A 140 6.60 -1.73 -9.58
CA ALA A 140 5.14 -1.78 -9.58
C ALA A 140 4.52 -0.50 -9.00
N GLU A 141 5.12 0.06 -7.95
CA GLU A 141 4.68 1.31 -7.34
C GLU A 141 4.95 2.53 -8.24
N SER A 142 6.15 2.63 -8.83
CA SER A 142 6.58 3.81 -9.57
C SER A 142 6.12 3.87 -11.03
N CYS A 143 5.95 2.70 -11.65
CA CYS A 143 5.68 2.53 -13.08
C CYS A 143 4.26 2.03 -13.37
N GLY A 144 3.46 1.76 -12.32
CA GLY A 144 2.09 1.27 -12.45
C GLY A 144 1.09 2.34 -12.92
N PRO A 145 -0.07 1.96 -13.45
CA PRO A 145 -1.14 2.89 -13.80
C PRO A 145 -1.55 3.75 -12.59
N GLY A 146 -1.60 5.06 -12.77
CA GLY A 146 -1.94 6.00 -11.69
C GLY A 146 -0.81 6.27 -10.70
N ALA A 147 0.41 5.79 -10.95
CA ALA A 147 1.59 6.18 -10.20
C ALA A 147 1.79 7.71 -10.27
N ARG A 148 2.03 8.31 -9.11
CA ARG A 148 2.29 9.75 -8.92
C ARG A 148 3.60 9.96 -8.18
N GLY A 149 4.51 8.99 -8.30
CA GLY A 149 5.81 8.98 -7.66
C GLY A 149 5.76 8.80 -6.15
N CYS A 150 6.82 9.23 -5.46
CA CYS A 150 6.93 8.97 -4.03
C CYS A 150 6.10 9.98 -3.20
N PRO A 151 5.17 9.52 -2.34
CA PRO A 151 4.37 10.43 -1.52
C PRO A 151 5.22 11.31 -0.60
N PHE A 152 6.38 10.81 -0.15
CA PHE A 152 7.31 11.56 0.69
C PHE A 152 8.10 12.62 -0.09
N ILE A 153 8.47 12.35 -1.35
CA ILE A 153 9.13 13.33 -2.23
C ILE A 153 8.14 14.43 -2.61
N ASN A 154 6.90 14.06 -2.94
CA ASN A 154 5.85 15.03 -3.26
C ASN A 154 5.56 15.94 -2.07
N ALA A 155 5.42 15.37 -0.86
CA ALA A 155 5.27 16.16 0.35
C ALA A 155 6.49 17.05 0.63
N ALA A 156 7.70 16.54 0.41
CA ALA A 156 8.92 17.32 0.55
C ALA A 156 8.96 18.56 -0.36
N ALA A 157 8.42 18.46 -1.58
CA ALA A 157 8.35 19.59 -2.51
C ALA A 157 7.37 20.67 -2.04
N GLU A 158 6.35 20.29 -1.27
CA GLU A 158 5.32 21.21 -0.77
C GLU A 158 5.61 21.79 0.63
N TYR A 159 6.62 21.28 1.35
CA TYR A 159 6.97 21.76 2.69
C TYR A 159 8.49 22.02 2.79
N ALA A 160 8.90 23.28 2.79
CA ALA A 160 10.32 23.63 2.76
C ALA A 160 11.03 23.47 4.12
N ASP A 161 10.37 23.83 5.22
CA ASP A 161 10.98 23.86 6.56
C ASP A 161 11.29 22.44 7.08
N PRO A 162 12.56 22.08 7.31
CA PRO A 162 12.95 20.77 7.85
C PRO A 162 12.37 20.46 9.23
N ALA A 163 12.05 21.48 10.05
CA ALA A 163 11.49 21.30 11.38
C ALA A 163 9.98 20.98 11.35
N HIS A 164 9.32 21.25 10.22
CA HIS A 164 7.89 21.02 10.04
C HIS A 164 7.51 19.54 10.27
N PRO A 165 6.38 19.21 10.95
CA PRO A 165 5.98 17.83 11.24
C PRO A 165 5.96 16.90 10.01
N VAL A 166 5.48 17.41 8.87
CA VAL A 166 5.50 16.68 7.58
C VAL A 166 6.92 16.34 7.15
N ARG A 167 7.87 17.28 7.30
CA ARG A 167 9.27 17.09 6.90
C ARG A 167 10.03 16.15 7.84
N ARG A 168 9.65 16.13 9.12
CA ARG A 168 10.12 15.13 10.08
C ARG A 168 9.66 13.72 9.69
N ALA A 169 8.39 13.56 9.30
CA ALA A 169 7.87 12.27 8.82
C ALA A 169 8.60 11.77 7.55
N VAL A 170 8.87 12.67 6.60
CA VAL A 170 9.69 12.37 5.41
C VAL A 170 11.09 11.90 5.79
N THR A 171 11.76 12.64 6.68
CA THR A 171 13.13 12.32 7.12
C THR A 171 13.19 10.96 7.81
N GLU A 172 12.24 10.67 8.68
CA GLU A 172 12.18 9.41 9.41
C GLU A 172 11.92 8.21 8.48
N HIS A 173 11.01 8.36 7.52
CA HIS A 173 10.77 7.32 6.51
C HIS A 173 12.02 7.06 5.65
N ARG A 174 12.67 8.12 5.15
CA ARG A 174 13.90 7.98 4.34
C ARG A 174 15.04 7.33 5.10
N ARG A 175 15.25 7.70 6.37
CA ARG A 175 16.25 7.07 7.26
C ARG A 175 15.98 5.58 7.41
N TRP A 176 14.72 5.20 7.62
CA TRP A 176 14.37 3.79 7.72
C TRP A 176 14.58 3.03 6.41
N PHE A 177 14.18 3.59 5.27
CA PHE A 177 14.36 2.91 3.99
C PHE A 177 15.86 2.71 3.69
N HIS A 178 16.67 3.74 3.94
CA HIS A 178 18.13 3.65 3.84
C HIS A 178 18.68 2.52 4.72
N SER A 179 18.25 2.41 5.98
CA SER A 179 18.71 1.32 6.86
C SER A 179 18.29 -0.06 6.38
N GLN A 180 17.15 -0.19 5.68
CA GLN A 180 16.78 -1.45 5.03
C GLN A 180 17.69 -1.80 3.86
N MET A 181 18.10 -0.81 3.05
CA MET A 181 19.04 -1.00 1.95
C MET A 181 20.44 -1.35 2.45
N SER A 182 20.94 -0.64 3.47
CA SER A 182 22.23 -0.93 4.10
C SER A 182 22.26 -2.35 4.68
N ARG A 183 21.22 -2.72 5.43
CA ARG A 183 21.07 -4.09 5.95
C ARG A 183 21.08 -5.13 4.83
N LEU A 184 20.36 -4.89 3.74
CA LEU A 184 20.32 -5.82 2.61
C LEU A 184 21.68 -5.95 1.92
N ALA A 185 22.41 -4.86 1.73
CA ALA A 185 23.76 -4.87 1.17
C ALA A 185 24.74 -5.64 2.07
N ALA A 186 24.62 -5.50 3.40
CA ALA A 186 25.40 -6.30 4.35
C ALA A 186 25.06 -7.79 4.28
N GLU A 187 23.78 -8.14 4.16
CA GLU A 187 23.32 -9.53 3.99
C GLU A 187 23.79 -10.16 2.66
N LEU A 188 24.03 -9.33 1.63
CA LEU A 188 24.68 -9.72 0.36
C LEU A 188 26.22 -9.80 0.45
N GLY A 189 26.78 -9.49 1.62
CA GLY A 189 28.22 -9.52 1.88
C GLY A 189 29.00 -8.41 1.19
N HIS A 190 28.37 -7.26 0.91
CA HIS A 190 29.04 -6.10 0.34
C HIS A 190 29.98 -5.45 1.38
N PRO A 191 31.23 -5.07 1.01
CA PRO A 191 32.19 -4.50 1.96
C PRO A 191 31.82 -3.09 2.46
N GLU A 192 31.04 -2.34 1.68
CA GLU A 192 30.58 -0.99 2.02
C GLU A 192 29.03 -0.88 1.98
N PRO A 193 28.29 -1.42 2.97
CA PRO A 193 26.84 -1.48 2.92
C PRO A 193 26.15 -0.10 2.88
N ASP A 194 26.63 0.87 3.65
CA ASP A 194 26.04 2.20 3.72
C ASP A 194 26.25 3.00 2.42
N ARG A 195 27.42 2.85 1.78
CA ARG A 195 27.71 3.48 0.48
C ARG A 195 26.78 2.92 -0.61
N VAL A 196 26.56 1.61 -0.62
CA VAL A 196 25.58 0.98 -1.52
C VAL A 196 24.17 1.46 -1.21
N ALA A 197 23.81 1.60 0.06
CA ALA A 197 22.51 2.12 0.46
C ALA A 197 22.26 3.54 -0.06
N ASP A 198 23.27 4.42 -0.01
CA ASP A 198 23.19 5.77 -0.59
C ASP A 198 22.93 5.73 -2.10
N GLN A 199 23.62 4.86 -2.83
CA GLN A 199 23.44 4.70 -4.27
C GLN A 199 22.06 4.11 -4.61
N LEU A 200 21.59 3.12 -3.85
CA LEU A 200 20.25 2.55 -4.01
C LEU A 200 19.16 3.57 -3.67
N MET A 201 19.38 4.45 -2.69
CA MET A 201 18.48 5.56 -2.39
C MET A 201 18.39 6.55 -3.56
N LEU A 202 19.52 6.87 -4.21
CA LEU A 202 19.52 7.72 -5.42
C LEU A 202 18.75 7.07 -6.58
N LEU A 203 18.95 5.78 -6.83
CA LEU A 203 18.20 5.05 -7.85
C LEU A 203 16.71 4.97 -7.53
N ARG A 204 16.35 4.72 -6.26
CA ARG A 204 14.97 4.74 -5.80
C ARG A 204 14.32 6.09 -6.02
N ASP A 205 14.97 7.17 -5.59
CA ASP A 205 14.43 8.51 -5.78
C ASP A 205 14.27 8.84 -7.28
N GLY A 206 15.24 8.41 -8.11
CA GLY A 206 15.18 8.54 -9.55
C GLY A 206 14.00 7.82 -10.19
N VAL A 207 13.80 6.52 -9.89
CA VAL A 207 12.69 5.74 -10.48
C VAL A 207 11.34 6.19 -9.96
N MET A 208 11.24 6.65 -8.70
CA MET A 208 10.01 7.21 -8.16
C MET A 208 9.60 8.52 -8.84
N VAL A 209 10.51 9.20 -9.53
CA VAL A 209 10.19 10.39 -10.32
C VAL A 209 10.04 10.03 -11.81
N GLY A 210 11.04 9.36 -12.38
CA GLY A 210 11.06 8.99 -13.80
C GLY A 210 10.02 7.93 -14.18
N GLY A 211 9.62 7.05 -13.26
CA GLY A 211 8.74 5.91 -13.55
C GLY A 211 7.36 6.28 -14.11
N TYR A 212 6.85 7.47 -13.77
CA TYR A 212 5.59 7.99 -14.30
C TYR A 212 5.76 9.18 -15.26
N LEU A 213 6.99 9.69 -15.43
CA LEU A 213 7.30 10.81 -16.33
C LEU A 213 7.90 10.34 -17.66
N ASP A 214 8.67 9.26 -17.62
CA ASP A 214 9.35 8.64 -18.75
C ASP A 214 8.63 7.36 -19.20
N ASP A 215 9.24 6.62 -20.14
CA ASP A 215 8.77 5.28 -20.50
C ASP A 215 8.92 4.31 -19.29
N PRO A 216 7.80 3.78 -18.74
CA PRO A 216 7.85 3.03 -17.49
C PRO A 216 8.62 1.71 -17.60
N ALA A 217 8.61 1.08 -18.79
CA ALA A 217 9.33 -0.16 -19.04
C ALA A 217 10.85 0.07 -19.06
N ARG A 218 11.31 1.14 -19.71
CA ARG A 218 12.71 1.55 -19.73
C ARG A 218 13.19 1.97 -18.34
N ALA A 219 12.38 2.71 -17.58
CA ALA A 219 12.71 3.13 -16.23
C ALA A 219 12.91 1.92 -15.29
N GLY A 220 11.97 0.96 -15.31
CA GLY A 220 12.06 -0.24 -14.48
C GLY A 220 13.23 -1.16 -14.86
N ALA A 221 13.49 -1.32 -16.15
CA ALA A 221 14.65 -2.08 -16.64
C ALA A 221 15.97 -1.43 -16.20
N ALA A 222 16.08 -0.10 -16.32
CA ALA A 222 17.26 0.66 -15.89
C ALA A 222 17.50 0.53 -14.39
N LEU A 223 16.46 0.64 -13.55
CA LEU A 223 16.55 0.44 -12.11
C LEU A 223 17.13 -0.96 -11.79
N THR A 224 16.56 -2.01 -12.38
CA THR A 224 16.96 -3.39 -12.10
C THR A 224 18.42 -3.62 -12.47
N ALA A 225 18.82 -3.19 -13.67
CA ALA A 225 20.19 -3.33 -14.15
C ALA A 225 21.19 -2.56 -13.27
N ALA A 226 20.89 -1.29 -12.96
CA ALA A 226 21.78 -0.44 -12.16
C ALA A 226 21.90 -0.92 -10.71
N ALA A 227 20.77 -1.28 -10.06
CA ALA A 227 20.80 -1.79 -8.69
C ALA A 227 21.57 -3.11 -8.60
N THR A 228 21.39 -4.00 -9.58
CA THR A 228 22.15 -5.26 -9.66
C THR A 228 23.65 -5.00 -9.83
N ALA A 229 24.03 -4.08 -10.72
CA ALA A 229 25.44 -3.73 -10.94
C ALA A 229 26.08 -3.13 -9.68
N ILE A 230 25.36 -2.25 -8.96
CA ILE A 230 25.85 -1.64 -7.73
C ILE A 230 26.11 -2.70 -6.65
N VAL A 231 25.17 -3.63 -6.43
CA VAL A 231 25.34 -4.63 -5.35
C VAL A 231 26.38 -5.70 -5.68
N THR A 232 26.66 -5.94 -6.96
CA THR A 232 27.68 -6.92 -7.39
C THR A 232 29.07 -6.33 -7.55
N HIS A 233 29.17 -5.04 -7.85
CA HIS A 233 30.45 -4.35 -7.98
C HIS A 233 31.13 -4.21 -6.62
N ARG A 234 32.37 -4.70 -6.51
CA ARG A 234 33.20 -4.57 -5.32
C ARG A 234 34.48 -3.86 -5.75
N ASP A 235 34.72 -2.66 -5.23
CA ASP A 235 35.93 -1.88 -5.53
C ASP A 235 37.18 -2.80 -5.36
N GLY A 236 37.95 -2.98 -6.44
CA GLY A 236 39.11 -3.89 -6.49
C GLY A 236 38.90 -5.24 -7.20
N SER A 237 37.76 -5.45 -7.88
CA SER A 237 37.52 -6.58 -8.82
C SER A 237 37.76 -6.19 -10.27
#